data_AF-A0A1X9MEY9-F1
#
_entry.id   AF-A0A1X9MEY9-F1
#
_cell.length_a   1.000
_cell.length_b   1.000
_cell.length_c   1.000
_cell.angle_alpha   90.00
_cell.angle_beta   90.00
_cell.angle_gamma   90.00
#
_symmetry.space_group_name_H-M   'P 1'
#
loop_
_entity.id
_entity.type
_entity.pdbx_description
1 polymer ?
#
loop_
_entity_poly.entity_id
_entity_poly.type
_entity_poly.pdbx_seq_one_letter_code
_entity_poly.pdbx_strand_id
1 'polypeptide(L)'
;MDLQEGIDSYIQAMKDIQKSINQLQGERFLKNHQKTLHFSLLETISNGVYGDRYRNIDRFKRFIMEFCEWEDAERVSLQQLALLLENTQEHEFQRLKKHVSKGIDRYPPASATPFSCDSSLKEIKDLMPKGNTSIMGVDIHTLTHVNLLWKYRNSLVHEARSIGAQELFDHVDYPHYVHFTMLEKDGQWEVWKISYPIQFFNNLIEIALVSVREKLVEMEHDPRSNYDFGELWVKSKQMK
;
A
#
# COMPACT_ATOMS: atom_id res chain seq x y z
N MET A 1 31.19 4.38 17.05
CA MET A 1 30.74 4.11 15.68
C MET A 1 30.49 5.47 15.07
N ASP A 2 31.12 5.74 13.94
CA ASP A 2 30.87 6.97 13.19
C ASP A 2 29.39 7.03 12.76
N LEU A 3 28.80 8.23 12.63
CA LEU A 3 27.38 8.37 12.28
C LEU A 3 27.09 7.72 10.93
N GLN A 4 27.98 7.92 9.96
CA GLN A 4 27.86 7.36 8.63
C GLN A 4 27.98 5.84 8.64
N GLU A 5 28.93 5.29 9.39
CA GLU A 5 29.06 3.86 9.65
C GLU A 5 27.79 3.28 10.32
N GLY A 6 27.19 4.03 11.25
CA GLY A 6 25.93 3.69 11.88
C GLY A 6 24.78 3.60 10.89
N ILE A 7 24.60 4.61 10.05
CA ILE A 7 23.57 4.63 9.00
C ILE A 7 23.80 3.48 8.01
N ASP A 8 25.01 3.27 7.52
CA ASP A 8 25.34 2.21 6.57
C ASP A 8 25.08 0.81 7.15
N SER A 9 25.46 0.60 8.41
CA SER A 9 25.15 -0.64 9.14
C SER A 9 23.64 -0.86 9.28
N TYR A 10 22.85 0.19 9.54
CA TYR A 10 21.40 0.09 9.63
C TYR A 10 20.79 -0.33 8.28
N ILE A 11 21.18 0.33 7.20
CA ILE A 11 20.71 0.02 5.84
C ILE A 11 21.08 -1.42 5.47
N GLN A 12 22.30 -1.85 5.77
CA GLN A 12 22.73 -3.23 5.50
C GLN A 12 21.89 -4.25 6.27
N ALA A 13 21.59 -3.99 7.55
CA ALA A 13 20.72 -4.87 8.33
C ALA A 13 19.31 -5.00 7.71
N MET A 14 18.74 -3.90 7.18
CA MET A 14 17.44 -3.96 6.51
C MET A 14 17.49 -4.79 5.22
N LYS A 15 18.57 -4.68 4.42
CA LYS A 15 18.80 -5.51 3.23
C LYS A 15 18.92 -6.99 3.59
N ASP A 16 19.62 -7.30 4.68
CA ASP A 16 19.80 -8.68 5.14
C ASP A 16 18.46 -9.28 5.60
N ILE A 17 17.61 -8.49 6.28
CA ILE A 17 16.24 -8.90 6.64
C ILE A 17 15.42 -9.15 5.37
N GLN A 18 15.43 -8.24 4.40
CA GLN A 18 14.72 -8.42 3.12
C GLN A 18 15.14 -9.73 2.42
N LYS A 19 16.45 -9.96 2.33
CA LYS A 19 17.00 -11.19 1.76
C LYS A 19 16.52 -12.42 2.52
N SER A 20 16.50 -12.38 3.85
CA SER A 20 15.98 -13.47 4.68
C SER A 20 14.51 -13.75 4.41
N ILE A 21 13.66 -12.72 4.27
CA ILE A 21 12.24 -12.87 3.94
C ILE A 21 12.07 -13.56 2.57
N ASN A 22 12.85 -13.14 1.57
CA ASN A 22 12.80 -13.72 0.23
C ASN A 22 13.28 -15.18 0.17
N GLN A 23 14.11 -15.60 1.13
CA GLN A 23 14.63 -16.97 1.22
C GLN A 23 13.71 -17.93 1.99
N LEU A 24 12.63 -17.43 2.60
CA LEU A 24 11.67 -18.28 3.31
C LEU A 24 11.14 -19.40 2.42
N GLN A 25 11.03 -20.59 3.02
CA GLN A 25 10.48 -21.78 2.40
C GLN A 25 9.17 -22.15 3.10
N GLY A 26 8.23 -22.71 2.36
CA GLY A 26 6.92 -23.09 2.89
C GLY A 26 5.94 -23.49 1.79
N GLU A 27 4.72 -23.85 2.22
CA GLU A 27 3.66 -24.32 1.32
C GLU A 27 2.60 -23.23 1.10
N ARG A 28 1.33 -23.56 1.38
CA ARG A 28 0.13 -22.77 1.05
C ARG A 28 0.17 -21.29 1.46
N PHE A 29 0.78 -20.97 2.60
CA PHE A 29 0.76 -19.62 3.16
C PHE A 29 2.06 -18.84 2.99
N LEU A 30 3.07 -19.41 2.32
CA LEU A 30 4.40 -18.80 2.18
C LEU A 30 4.33 -17.36 1.68
N LYS A 31 3.58 -17.11 0.60
CA LYS A 31 3.45 -15.77 0.02
C LYS A 31 2.80 -14.76 0.97
N ASN A 32 1.78 -15.17 1.73
CA ASN A 32 1.15 -14.29 2.72
C ASN A 32 2.14 -13.95 3.84
N HIS A 33 2.92 -14.92 4.32
CA HIS A 33 3.96 -14.67 5.32
C HIS A 33 5.03 -13.72 4.80
N GLN A 34 5.49 -13.91 3.57
CA GLN A 34 6.44 -13.00 2.93
C GLN A 34 5.85 -11.58 2.86
N LYS A 35 4.62 -11.40 2.39
CA LYS A 35 3.99 -10.06 2.32
C LYS A 35 3.85 -9.41 3.71
N THR A 36 3.42 -10.17 4.72
CA THR A 36 3.33 -9.67 6.10
C THR A 36 4.69 -9.20 6.63
N LEU A 37 5.75 -9.97 6.37
CA LEU A 37 7.09 -9.61 6.81
C LEU A 37 7.68 -8.42 6.04
N HIS A 38 7.38 -8.29 4.75
CA HIS A 38 7.75 -7.10 3.97
C HIS A 38 7.03 -5.84 4.50
N PHE A 39 5.75 -5.93 4.88
CA PHE A 39 5.07 -4.82 5.56
C PHE A 39 5.74 -4.46 6.88
N SER A 40 6.09 -5.46 7.69
CA SER A 40 6.82 -5.24 8.94
C SER A 40 8.17 -4.54 8.70
N LEU A 41 8.88 -4.92 7.63
CA LEU A 41 10.14 -4.29 7.24
C LEU A 41 9.94 -2.83 6.81
N LEU A 42 8.93 -2.53 5.98
CA LEU A 42 8.56 -1.15 5.63
C LEU A 42 8.22 -0.31 6.87
N GLU A 43 7.43 -0.85 7.81
CA GLU A 43 7.11 -0.16 9.07
C GLU A 43 8.35 0.04 9.95
N THR A 44 9.28 -0.91 9.94
CA THR A 44 10.56 -0.81 10.65
C THR A 44 11.39 0.32 10.06
N ILE A 45 11.63 0.34 8.75
CA ILE A 45 12.40 1.41 8.08
C ILE A 45 11.75 2.78 8.34
N SER A 46 10.42 2.83 8.24
CA SER A 46 9.63 4.01 8.55
C SER A 46 9.80 4.52 9.99
N ASN A 47 9.87 3.61 10.97
CA ASN A 47 10.18 3.95 12.36
C ASN A 47 11.62 4.48 12.51
N GLY A 48 12.57 3.91 11.76
CA GLY A 48 13.95 4.39 11.74
C GLY A 48 14.07 5.87 11.34
N VAL A 49 13.20 6.36 10.45
CA VAL A 49 13.16 7.77 10.05
C VAL A 49 12.35 8.62 11.02
N TYR A 50 11.12 8.21 11.34
CA TYR A 50 10.15 9.08 11.98
C TYR A 50 9.99 8.88 13.49
N GLY A 51 10.40 7.73 14.03
CA GLY A 51 10.09 7.30 15.38
C GLY A 51 8.59 7.38 15.69
N ASP A 52 8.26 7.80 16.91
CA ASP A 52 6.88 7.92 17.42
C ASP A 52 6.20 9.26 17.05
N ARG A 53 6.76 10.04 16.11
CA ARG A 53 6.25 11.37 15.75
C ARG A 53 4.83 11.34 15.17
N TYR A 54 4.47 10.25 14.49
CA TYR A 54 3.20 10.10 13.79
C TYR A 54 2.46 8.85 14.25
N ARG A 55 1.12 8.88 14.15
CA ARG A 55 0.31 7.66 14.26
C ARG A 55 0.76 6.67 13.19
N ASN A 56 0.67 5.38 13.47
CA ASN A 56 1.20 4.34 12.58
C ASN A 56 0.69 4.48 11.13
N ILE A 57 -0.63 4.61 10.93
CA ILE A 57 -1.21 4.80 9.59
C ILE A 57 -0.65 6.02 8.85
N ASP A 58 -0.49 7.15 9.53
CA ASP A 58 -0.01 8.40 8.94
C ASP A 58 1.48 8.29 8.62
N ARG A 59 2.24 7.63 9.51
CA ARG A 59 3.66 7.31 9.34
C ARG A 59 3.88 6.43 8.11
N PHE A 60 3.11 5.35 7.99
CA PHE A 60 3.18 4.42 6.87
C PHE A 60 2.89 5.12 5.54
N LYS A 61 1.74 5.82 5.45
CA LYS A 61 1.35 6.53 4.22
C LYS A 61 2.40 7.55 3.81
N ARG A 62 2.85 8.36 4.76
CA ARG A 62 3.89 9.36 4.52
C ARG A 62 5.19 8.70 4.04
N PHE A 63 5.57 7.59 4.64
CA PHE A 63 6.76 6.86 4.24
C PHE A 63 6.69 6.36 2.80
N ILE A 64 5.58 5.74 2.41
CA ILE A 64 5.37 5.28 1.02
C ILE A 64 5.45 6.45 0.04
N MET A 65 4.79 7.58 0.37
CA MET A 65 4.76 8.76 -0.50
C MET A 65 6.13 9.47 -0.63
N GLU A 66 6.91 9.52 0.46
CA GLU A 66 8.15 10.30 0.50
C GLU A 66 9.39 9.49 0.09
N PHE A 67 9.40 8.16 0.31
CA PHE A 67 10.61 7.35 0.16
C PHE A 67 10.52 6.24 -0.88
N CYS A 68 9.33 5.83 -1.32
CA CYS A 68 9.18 4.65 -2.17
C CYS A 68 8.92 4.95 -3.65
N GLU A 69 8.82 6.22 -4.06
CA GLU A 69 8.59 6.66 -5.45
C GLU A 69 7.41 5.96 -6.16
N TRP A 70 6.37 5.58 -5.41
CA TRP A 70 5.22 4.92 -5.99
C TRP A 70 4.25 5.94 -6.61
N GLU A 71 4.41 6.21 -7.89
CA GLU A 71 3.66 7.24 -8.63
C GLU A 71 2.13 7.08 -8.54
N ASP A 72 1.64 5.84 -8.47
CA ASP A 72 0.21 5.55 -8.45
C ASP A 72 -0.40 5.57 -7.03
N ALA A 73 0.40 5.81 -5.99
CA ALA A 73 -0.02 5.76 -4.59
C ALA A 73 -1.22 6.68 -4.27
N GLU A 74 -1.30 7.86 -4.91
CA GLU A 74 -2.37 8.84 -4.73
C GLU A 74 -3.50 8.73 -5.75
N ARG A 75 -3.40 7.83 -6.74
CA ARG A 75 -4.51 7.57 -7.67
C ARG A 75 -5.65 6.88 -6.95
N VAL A 76 -6.87 7.17 -7.36
CA VAL A 76 -8.11 6.62 -6.80
C VAL A 76 -8.50 5.38 -7.60
N SER A 77 -8.60 4.23 -6.92
CA SER A 77 -9.04 2.98 -7.56
C SER A 77 -10.42 3.14 -8.19
N LEU A 78 -10.50 3.13 -9.52
CA LEU A 78 -11.76 3.23 -10.24
C LEU A 78 -12.64 2.02 -9.97
N GLN A 79 -12.04 0.84 -9.79
CA GLN A 79 -12.79 -0.37 -9.44
C GLN A 79 -13.45 -0.26 -8.06
N GLN A 80 -12.72 0.18 -7.03
CA GLN A 80 -13.32 0.35 -5.70
C GLN A 80 -14.37 1.46 -5.69
N LEU A 81 -14.14 2.52 -6.48
CA LEU A 81 -15.11 3.59 -6.65
C LEU A 81 -16.37 3.13 -7.40
N ALA A 82 -16.25 2.25 -8.41
CA ALA A 82 -17.39 1.66 -9.10
C ALA A 82 -18.27 0.85 -8.16
N LEU A 83 -17.67 -0.03 -7.35
CA LEU A 83 -18.38 -0.82 -6.34
C LEU A 83 -19.13 0.06 -5.33
N LEU A 84 -18.54 1.20 -4.96
CA LEU A 84 -19.19 2.18 -4.09
C LEU A 84 -20.37 2.88 -4.81
N LEU A 85 -20.20 3.19 -6.10
CA LEU A 85 -21.19 3.87 -6.92
C LEU A 85 -22.38 2.98 -7.38
N GLU A 86 -22.18 1.66 -7.47
CA GLU A 86 -23.24 0.69 -7.74
C GLU A 86 -24.31 0.69 -6.64
N ASN A 87 -23.90 0.96 -5.40
CA ASN A 87 -24.77 0.94 -4.24
C ASN A 87 -25.51 2.28 -3.98
N THR A 88 -25.17 3.36 -4.70
CA THR A 88 -25.87 4.64 -4.56
C THR A 88 -26.95 4.83 -5.63
N GLN A 89 -28.13 5.27 -5.19
CA GLN A 89 -29.24 5.69 -6.06
C GLN A 89 -29.20 7.19 -6.41
N GLU A 90 -28.20 7.92 -5.91
CA GLU A 90 -28.16 9.39 -6.01
C GLU A 90 -27.79 9.86 -7.42
N HIS A 91 -28.65 10.69 -8.01
CA HIS A 91 -28.47 11.22 -9.36
C HIS A 91 -27.34 12.26 -9.47
N GLU A 92 -26.87 12.83 -8.36
CA GLU A 92 -25.79 13.82 -8.38
C GLU A 92 -24.44 13.23 -8.82
N PHE A 93 -24.24 11.91 -8.67
CA PHE A 93 -23.02 11.23 -9.08
C PHE A 93 -23.01 10.76 -10.54
N GLN A 94 -24.01 11.08 -11.36
CA GLN A 94 -24.11 10.54 -12.73
C GLN A 94 -22.90 10.87 -13.61
N ARG A 95 -22.30 12.06 -13.44
CA ARG A 95 -21.06 12.43 -14.15
C ARG A 95 -19.89 11.55 -13.73
N LEU A 96 -19.75 11.32 -12.43
CA LEU A 96 -18.71 10.45 -11.87
C LEU A 96 -18.91 9.00 -12.29
N LYS A 97 -20.14 8.47 -12.21
CA LYS A 97 -20.51 7.12 -12.69
C LYS A 97 -20.08 6.90 -14.13
N LYS A 98 -20.44 7.82 -15.03
CA LYS A 98 -20.06 7.74 -16.44
C LYS A 98 -18.54 7.75 -16.65
N HIS A 99 -17.80 8.57 -15.88
CA HIS A 99 -16.34 8.61 -15.95
C HIS A 99 -15.72 7.29 -15.50
N VAL A 100 -16.17 6.76 -14.36
CA VAL A 100 -15.69 5.51 -13.78
C VAL A 100 -15.96 4.32 -14.70
N SER A 101 -17.19 4.19 -15.21
CA SER A 101 -17.54 3.13 -16.17
C SER A 101 -16.66 3.19 -17.42
N LYS A 102 -16.49 4.37 -18.02
CA LYS A 102 -15.62 4.55 -19.19
C LYS A 102 -14.15 4.22 -18.89
N GLY A 103 -13.69 4.45 -17.66
CA GLY A 103 -12.36 4.08 -17.22
C GLY A 103 -12.18 2.56 -17.15
N ILE A 104 -13.13 1.86 -16.53
CA ILE A 104 -13.13 0.40 -16.40
C ILE A 104 -13.31 -0.29 -17.75
N ASP A 105 -14.15 0.24 -18.64
CA ASP A 105 -14.36 -0.31 -19.99
C ASP A 105 -13.07 -0.34 -20.85
N ARG A 106 -12.04 0.41 -20.44
CA ARG A 106 -10.72 0.42 -21.11
C ARG A 106 -9.77 -0.64 -20.59
N TYR A 107 -10.14 -1.37 -19.53
CA TYR A 107 -9.28 -2.39 -18.96
C TYR A 107 -9.15 -3.54 -19.96
N PRO A 108 -7.91 -3.94 -20.31
CA PRO A 108 -7.70 -4.97 -21.32
C PRO A 108 -8.17 -6.33 -20.80
N PRO A 109 -9.13 -6.99 -21.48
CA PRO A 109 -9.67 -8.26 -21.02
C PRO A 109 -8.57 -9.33 -20.92
N ALA A 110 -8.65 -10.17 -19.89
CA ALA A 110 -7.71 -11.28 -19.64
C ALA A 110 -6.23 -10.87 -19.48
N SER A 111 -5.95 -9.63 -19.06
CA SER A 111 -4.59 -9.19 -18.73
C SER A 111 -4.53 -8.33 -17.48
N ALA A 112 -3.35 -8.28 -16.86
CA ALA A 112 -3.10 -7.41 -15.72
C ALA A 112 -3.27 -5.94 -16.11
N THR A 113 -4.07 -5.20 -15.34
CA THR A 113 -4.30 -3.78 -15.57
C THR A 113 -3.53 -2.95 -14.54
N PRO A 114 -2.51 -2.17 -14.94
CA PRO A 114 -1.71 -1.38 -13.99
C PRO A 114 -2.54 -0.25 -13.36
N PHE A 115 -2.20 0.15 -12.13
CA PHE A 115 -2.89 1.26 -11.45
C PHE A 115 -2.71 2.63 -12.12
N SER A 116 -1.76 2.76 -13.04
CA SER A 116 -1.56 3.98 -13.83
C SER A 116 -2.78 4.33 -14.72
N CYS A 117 -3.72 3.40 -14.94
CA CYS A 117 -4.98 3.67 -15.62
C CYS A 117 -6.02 4.40 -14.74
N ASP A 118 -5.84 4.39 -13.41
CA ASP A 118 -6.76 5.01 -12.49
C ASP A 118 -6.65 6.54 -12.52
N SER A 119 -7.72 7.22 -12.14
CA SER A 119 -7.73 8.69 -12.13
C SER A 119 -6.99 9.25 -10.92
N SER A 120 -6.40 10.42 -11.10
CA SER A 120 -5.88 11.20 -9.98
C SER A 120 -7.02 11.59 -9.04
N LEU A 121 -6.69 11.78 -7.77
CA LEU A 121 -7.64 12.30 -6.78
C LEU A 121 -8.25 13.64 -7.20
N LYS A 122 -7.48 14.50 -7.88
CA LYS A 122 -7.96 15.80 -8.39
C LYS A 122 -9.06 15.61 -9.44
N GLU A 123 -8.84 14.75 -10.43
CA GLU A 123 -9.83 14.46 -11.47
C GLU A 123 -11.14 13.92 -10.88
N ILE A 124 -11.04 13.05 -9.86
CA ILE A 124 -12.24 12.55 -9.15
C ILE A 124 -12.95 13.68 -8.42
N LYS A 125 -12.23 14.54 -7.69
CA LYS A 125 -12.81 15.70 -6.99
C LYS A 125 -13.55 16.65 -7.94
N ASP A 126 -13.01 16.89 -9.14
CA ASP A 126 -13.63 17.78 -10.13
C ASP A 126 -14.95 17.22 -10.70
N LEU A 127 -15.19 15.92 -10.56
CA LEU A 127 -16.41 15.22 -10.96
C LEU A 127 -17.41 15.02 -9.81
N MET A 128 -16.99 15.24 -8.57
CA MET A 128 -17.85 15.15 -7.39
C MET A 128 -18.87 16.30 -7.35
N PRO A 129 -20.04 16.09 -6.73
CA PRO A 129 -20.94 17.18 -6.36
C PRO A 129 -20.22 18.22 -5.50
N LYS A 130 -20.53 19.51 -5.71
CA LYS A 130 -19.83 20.62 -5.03
C LYS A 130 -19.92 20.47 -3.51
N GLY A 131 -18.76 20.55 -2.85
CA GLY A 131 -18.68 20.45 -1.38
C GLY A 131 -18.76 19.02 -0.83
N ASN A 132 -18.86 18.01 -1.70
CA ASN A 132 -18.91 16.62 -1.29
C ASN A 132 -17.57 15.91 -1.57
N THR A 133 -17.04 15.20 -0.57
CA THR A 133 -15.87 14.33 -0.70
C THR A 133 -16.17 12.87 -0.40
N SER A 134 -17.44 12.54 -0.12
CA SER A 134 -17.86 11.23 0.36
C SER A 134 -19.02 10.67 -0.43
N ILE A 135 -19.03 9.35 -0.60
CA ILE A 135 -20.13 8.61 -1.23
C ILE A 135 -20.55 7.55 -0.21
N MET A 136 -21.82 7.55 0.19
CA MET A 136 -22.33 6.65 1.24
C MET A 136 -21.49 6.68 2.55
N GLY A 137 -20.99 7.85 2.94
CA GLY A 137 -20.16 8.03 4.13
C GLY A 137 -18.70 7.58 3.98
N VAL A 138 -18.30 7.10 2.81
CA VAL A 138 -16.91 6.74 2.49
C VAL A 138 -16.24 7.90 1.76
N ASP A 139 -15.22 8.49 2.38
CA ASP A 139 -14.43 9.55 1.76
C ASP A 139 -13.57 8.99 0.60
N ILE A 140 -13.56 9.69 -0.54
CA ILE A 140 -12.84 9.26 -1.76
C ILE A 140 -11.33 9.11 -1.54
N HIS A 141 -10.73 9.83 -0.58
CA HIS A 141 -9.33 9.67 -0.22
C HIS A 141 -9.04 8.25 0.30
N THR A 142 -10.02 7.59 0.92
CA THR A 142 -9.86 6.21 1.42
C THR A 142 -9.79 5.15 0.33
N LEU A 143 -10.09 5.55 -0.92
CA LEU A 143 -10.03 4.72 -2.12
C LEU A 143 -8.72 4.92 -2.91
N THR A 144 -7.80 5.76 -2.41
CA THR A 144 -6.46 5.89 -3.00
C THR A 144 -5.63 4.65 -2.74
N HIS A 145 -4.72 4.31 -3.66
CA HIS A 145 -3.95 3.07 -3.58
C HIS A 145 -3.07 2.95 -2.33
N VAL A 146 -2.53 4.05 -1.81
CA VAL A 146 -1.81 4.04 -0.53
C VAL A 146 -2.72 3.70 0.66
N ASN A 147 -3.98 4.14 0.62
CA ASN A 147 -4.98 3.80 1.63
C ASN A 147 -5.45 2.36 1.49
N LEU A 148 -5.60 1.86 0.27
CA LEU A 148 -5.95 0.47 -0.02
C LEU A 148 -4.82 -0.49 0.36
N LEU A 149 -3.56 -0.10 0.13
CA LEU A 149 -2.39 -0.85 0.57
C LEU A 149 -2.34 -0.96 2.11
N TRP A 150 -2.67 0.12 2.83
CA TRP A 150 -2.79 0.07 4.28
C TRP A 150 -3.94 -0.85 4.74
N LYS A 151 -5.08 -0.84 4.05
CA LYS A 151 -6.17 -1.80 4.33
C LYS A 151 -5.73 -3.23 4.07
N TYR A 152 -4.96 -3.48 3.01
CA TYR A 152 -4.38 -4.78 2.69
C TYR A 152 -3.40 -5.25 3.79
N ARG A 153 -2.54 -4.36 4.28
CA ARG A 153 -1.69 -4.62 5.45
C ARG A 153 -2.51 -5.07 6.66
N ASN A 154 -3.61 -4.37 6.96
CA ASN A 154 -4.45 -4.72 8.10
C ASN A 154 -5.10 -6.09 7.96
N SER A 155 -5.55 -6.47 6.75
CA SER A 155 -6.12 -7.81 6.55
C SER A 155 -5.06 -8.90 6.71
N LEU A 156 -3.83 -8.67 6.25
CA LEU A 156 -2.73 -9.63 6.41
C LEU A 156 -2.33 -9.78 7.88
N VAL A 157 -2.18 -8.67 8.60
CA VAL A 157 -1.68 -8.68 9.98
C VAL A 157 -2.75 -9.11 10.99
N HIS A 158 -3.98 -8.62 10.84
CA HIS A 158 -5.03 -8.82 11.86
C HIS A 158 -6.02 -9.94 11.51
N GLU A 159 -6.13 -10.31 10.24
CA GLU A 159 -7.06 -11.35 9.78
C GLU A 159 -6.35 -12.55 9.15
N ALA A 160 -5.00 -12.52 9.10
CA ALA A 160 -4.16 -13.55 8.49
C ALA A 160 -4.58 -13.94 7.06
N ARG A 161 -5.20 -13.01 6.31
CA ARG A 161 -5.72 -13.26 4.97
C ARG A 161 -5.35 -12.17 3.98
N SER A 162 -5.08 -12.58 2.75
CA SER A 162 -4.97 -11.69 1.60
C SER A 162 -6.37 -11.31 1.12
N ILE A 163 -6.66 -10.01 1.05
CA ILE A 163 -7.83 -9.49 0.32
C ILE A 163 -7.43 -9.15 -1.12
N GLY A 164 -8.37 -9.27 -2.07
CA GLY A 164 -8.08 -9.06 -3.49
C GLY A 164 -7.74 -10.36 -4.23
N ALA A 165 -6.95 -10.26 -5.29
CA ALA A 165 -6.52 -11.39 -6.10
C ALA A 165 -5.47 -12.21 -5.35
N GLN A 166 -5.54 -13.54 -5.48
CA GLN A 166 -4.44 -14.42 -5.10
C GLN A 166 -3.60 -14.68 -6.35
N GLU A 167 -2.27 -14.68 -6.21
CA GLU A 167 -1.30 -14.79 -7.32
C GLU A 167 -1.27 -16.18 -8.01
N LEU A 168 -2.40 -16.89 -8.05
CA LEU A 168 -2.51 -18.09 -8.87
C LEU A 168 -2.40 -17.63 -10.33
N PHE A 169 -1.25 -17.92 -10.94
CA PHE A 169 -0.92 -17.64 -12.35
C PHE A 169 -0.63 -16.16 -12.69
N ASP A 170 -0.30 -15.36 -11.69
CA ASP A 170 0.11 -13.97 -11.86
C ASP A 170 1.63 -13.85 -11.77
N HIS A 171 2.26 -13.46 -12.89
CA HIS A 171 3.71 -13.29 -13.04
C HIS A 171 4.12 -11.82 -13.16
N VAL A 172 3.20 -10.92 -12.82
CA VAL A 172 3.42 -9.48 -12.94
C VAL A 172 4.07 -8.95 -11.68
N ASP A 173 5.11 -8.13 -11.85
CA ASP A 173 5.95 -7.64 -10.75
C ASP A 173 5.53 -6.26 -10.21
N TYR A 174 4.48 -5.67 -10.77
CA TYR A 174 3.92 -4.36 -10.38
C TYR A 174 2.50 -4.50 -9.82
N PRO A 175 2.02 -3.55 -8.99
CA PRO A 175 0.67 -3.61 -8.45
C PRO A 175 -0.36 -3.34 -9.55
N HIS A 176 -1.40 -4.17 -9.62
CA HIS A 176 -2.32 -4.18 -10.76
C HIS A 176 -3.68 -4.78 -10.38
N TYR A 177 -4.64 -4.72 -11.30
CA TYR A 177 -5.89 -5.45 -11.22
C TYR A 177 -5.82 -6.75 -12.02
N VAL A 178 -6.34 -7.82 -11.43
CA VAL A 178 -6.56 -9.12 -12.07
C VAL A 178 -8.04 -9.29 -12.38
N HIS A 179 -8.34 -9.66 -13.63
CA HIS A 179 -9.69 -9.95 -14.08
C HIS A 179 -10.12 -11.35 -13.63
N PHE A 180 -11.32 -11.44 -13.08
CA PHE A 180 -11.98 -12.71 -12.77
C PHE A 180 -13.36 -12.75 -13.41
N THR A 181 -13.64 -13.87 -14.06
CA THR A 181 -14.99 -14.25 -14.47
C THR A 181 -15.59 -15.12 -13.38
N MET A 182 -16.63 -14.62 -12.72
CA MET A 182 -17.39 -15.38 -11.73
C MET A 182 -18.56 -16.09 -12.43
N LEU A 183 -18.61 -17.40 -12.26
CA LEU A 183 -19.67 -18.26 -12.77
C LEU A 183 -20.62 -18.61 -11.63
N GLU A 184 -21.85 -18.10 -11.71
CA GLU A 184 -22.92 -18.41 -10.77
C GLU A 184 -24.05 -19.16 -11.49
N LYS A 185 -24.94 -19.79 -10.71
CA LYS A 185 -26.05 -20.59 -11.25
C LYS A 185 -26.96 -19.79 -12.18
N ASP A 186 -27.09 -18.49 -11.91
CA ASP A 186 -28.03 -17.58 -12.58
C ASP A 186 -27.34 -16.57 -13.52
N GLY A 187 -26.03 -16.69 -13.74
CA GLY A 187 -25.33 -15.80 -14.66
C GLY A 187 -23.80 -15.79 -14.54
N GLN A 188 -23.19 -15.01 -15.42
CA GLN A 188 -21.77 -14.70 -15.41
C GLN A 188 -21.61 -13.22 -15.10
N TRP A 189 -20.70 -12.90 -14.19
CA TRP A 189 -20.32 -11.51 -13.93
C TRP A 189 -18.79 -11.38 -13.83
N GLU A 190 -18.30 -10.18 -14.12
CA GLU A 190 -16.87 -9.90 -14.17
C GLU A 190 -16.45 -9.03 -13.00
N VAL A 191 -15.26 -9.28 -12.46
CA VAL A 191 -14.70 -8.49 -11.37
C VAL A 191 -13.22 -8.29 -11.52
N TRP A 192 -12.79 -7.07 -11.28
CA TRP A 192 -11.39 -6.72 -11.17
C TRP A 192 -10.98 -6.71 -9.70
N LYS A 193 -9.95 -7.47 -9.36
CA LYS A 193 -9.42 -7.53 -8.00
C LYS A 193 -8.01 -6.99 -7.96
N ILE A 194 -7.74 -6.17 -6.94
CA ILE A 194 -6.40 -5.65 -6.67
C ILE A 194 -5.43 -6.80 -6.34
N SER A 195 -4.24 -6.76 -6.93
CA SER A 195 -3.09 -7.62 -6.67
C SER A 195 -1.89 -6.76 -6.24
N TYR A 196 -1.24 -7.15 -5.14
CA TYR A 196 0.04 -6.60 -4.70
C TYR A 196 1.09 -7.71 -4.72
N PRO A 197 1.86 -7.88 -5.82
CA PRO A 197 2.87 -8.93 -5.94
C PRO A 197 4.00 -8.81 -4.92
N ILE A 198 4.69 -9.91 -4.61
CA ILE A 198 5.89 -9.86 -3.74
C ILE A 198 6.95 -8.91 -4.30
N GLN A 199 7.18 -8.94 -5.62
CA GLN A 199 8.20 -8.10 -6.24
C GLN A 199 7.90 -6.60 -6.09
N PHE A 200 6.63 -6.20 -6.06
CA PHE A 200 6.26 -4.83 -5.74
C PHE A 200 6.80 -4.39 -4.36
N PHE A 201 6.66 -5.23 -3.34
CA PHE A 201 7.20 -4.93 -2.00
C PHE A 201 8.73 -4.87 -1.99
N ASN A 202 9.39 -5.76 -2.73
CA ASN A 202 10.84 -5.71 -2.87
C ASN A 202 11.30 -4.37 -3.46
N ASN A 203 10.65 -3.93 -4.54
CA ASN A 203 10.97 -2.67 -5.19
C ASN A 203 10.73 -1.48 -4.25
N LEU A 204 9.61 -1.46 -3.52
CA LEU A 204 9.33 -0.39 -2.53
C LEU A 204 10.43 -0.27 -1.49
N ILE A 205 10.95 -1.40 -1.00
CA ILE A 205 11.99 -1.44 0.04
C ILE A 205 13.35 -1.02 -0.54
N GLU A 206 13.71 -1.52 -1.72
CA GLU A 206 14.98 -1.19 -2.37
C GLU A 206 15.08 0.31 -2.64
N ILE A 207 14.03 0.91 -3.20
CA ILE A 207 13.94 2.37 -3.43
C ILE A 207 13.98 3.10 -2.09
N ALA A 208 13.16 2.67 -1.12
CA ALA A 208 13.12 3.32 0.19
C ALA A 208 14.49 3.33 0.87
N LEU A 209 15.28 2.26 0.81
CA LEU A 209 16.57 2.21 1.48
C LEU A 209 17.59 3.20 0.89
N VAL A 210 17.51 3.50 -0.42
CA VAL A 210 18.33 4.54 -1.04
C VAL A 210 17.90 5.92 -0.51
N SER A 211 16.62 6.25 -0.65
CA SER A 211 16.05 7.54 -0.25
C SER A 211 16.18 7.81 1.25
N VAL A 212 16.01 6.77 2.08
CA VAL A 212 16.17 6.84 3.54
C VAL A 212 17.61 7.12 3.91
N ARG A 213 18.57 6.46 3.27
CA ARG A 213 20.00 6.68 3.54
C ARG A 213 20.37 8.13 3.26
N GLU A 214 19.99 8.65 2.09
CA GLU A 214 20.23 10.04 1.71
C GLU A 214 19.63 10.99 2.73
N LYS A 215 18.38 10.75 3.14
CA LYS A 215 17.70 11.60 4.10
C LYS A 215 18.33 11.58 5.48
N LEU A 216 18.74 10.42 5.99
CA LEU A 216 19.39 10.26 7.30
C LEU A 216 20.74 10.98 7.35
N VAL A 217 21.50 10.93 6.25
CA VAL A 217 22.76 11.68 6.11
C VAL A 217 22.50 13.18 6.09
N GLU A 218 21.53 13.65 5.29
CA GLU A 218 21.16 15.06 5.19
C GLU A 218 20.77 15.65 6.56
N MET A 219 20.05 14.89 7.39
CA MET A 219 19.61 15.36 8.72
C MET A 219 20.56 15.01 9.87
N GLU A 220 21.70 14.38 9.58
CA GLU A 220 22.66 13.89 10.59
C GLU A 220 21.99 13.05 11.71
N HIS A 221 21.09 12.13 11.34
CA HIS A 221 20.29 11.37 12.30
C HIS A 221 20.66 9.89 12.33
N ASP A 222 20.94 9.34 13.51
CA ASP A 222 21.09 7.90 13.69
C ASP A 222 19.69 7.26 13.79
N PRO A 223 19.29 6.40 12.84
CA PRO A 223 17.98 5.75 12.87
C PRO A 223 17.77 4.90 14.12
N ARG A 224 18.84 4.41 14.77
CA ARG A 224 18.75 3.61 16.00
C ARG A 224 18.24 4.41 17.19
N SER A 225 18.40 5.72 17.20
CA SER A 225 17.86 6.58 18.25
C SER A 225 16.33 6.54 18.37
N ASN A 226 15.64 6.08 17.32
CA ASN A 226 14.18 5.88 17.30
C ASN A 226 13.73 4.53 17.87
N TYR A 227 14.65 3.70 18.37
CA TYR A 227 14.36 2.40 18.94
C TYR A 227 14.78 2.35 20.41
N ASP A 228 14.07 1.55 21.18
CA ASP A 228 14.43 1.27 22.57
C ASP A 228 15.21 -0.04 22.64
N PHE A 229 16.48 0.04 23.06
CA PHE A 229 17.35 -1.11 23.30
C PHE A 229 17.49 -1.43 24.79
N GLY A 230 16.72 -0.74 25.64
CA GLY A 230 16.69 -1.01 27.07
C GLY A 230 16.04 -2.36 27.39
N GLU A 231 16.41 -2.93 28.53
CA GLU A 231 15.79 -4.16 29.04
C GLU A 231 14.35 -3.95 29.51
N LEU A 232 13.94 -2.70 29.75
CA LEU A 232 12.62 -2.36 30.23
C LEU A 232 11.64 -2.23 29.05
N TRP A 233 10.71 -3.18 28.94
CA TRP A 233 9.75 -3.23 27.82
C TRP A 233 8.64 -2.18 27.90
N VAL A 234 8.62 -1.37 28.96
CA VAL A 234 7.63 -0.32 29.21
C VAL A 234 8.32 1.03 29.29
N LYS A 235 7.88 1.98 28.45
CA LYS A 235 8.35 3.36 28.58
C LYS A 235 7.84 3.93 29.90
N SER A 236 8.75 4.17 30.84
CA SER A 236 8.40 4.94 32.03
C SER A 236 7.90 6.31 31.58
N LYS A 237 6.73 6.74 32.06
CA LYS A 237 6.28 8.12 31.87
C LYS A 237 7.25 9.02 32.65
N GLN A 238 8.36 9.40 32.04
CA GLN A 238 9.11 10.55 32.55
C GLN A 238 8.17 11.75 32.44
N MET A 239 7.82 12.33 33.59
CA MET A 239 7.06 13.57 33.67
C MET A 239 7.88 14.65 32.96
N LYS A 240 7.34 15.18 31.87
CA LYS A 240 7.82 16.45 31.29
C LYS A 240 7.40 17.59 32.19
#